data_AF-A0A7V6UAE8-F1
#
_entry.id   AF-A0A7V6UAE8-F1
#
_cell.length_a   1.000
_cell.length_b   1.000
_cell.length_c   1.000
_cell.angle_alpha   90.00
_cell.angle_beta   90.00
_cell.angle_gamma   90.00
#
_symmetry.space_group_name_H-M   'P 1'
#
loop_
_entity.id
_entity.type
_entity.pdbx_description
1 polymer ?
#
loop_
_entity_poly.entity_id
_entity_poly.type
_entity_poly.pdbx_seq_one_letter_code
_entity_poly.pdbx_strand_id
1 'polypeptide(L)'
;MKAIQKNAFLYRYIVSFILILIIPMVCLLLYISNAFKSNMQRELMISDYNNLSHIHNSVDKSIRKFENLALLTANNFNLKPYYLDQSFFNYYQALSTLRYIKSTNELLSALILYDKSRDVVISNFSTIPKQYFGNKVFSASLDNKIPLKDFIETAIQPVYTYGNVNISGVGERRCLLYVYPTSSDFDQTSSIIVMIVDIQNIIDLFAEQYDSHSGSVFILDSNDNIVAHYGNANHKVMNDYLQYNGKSLNGSEVFEYQGNKYCVSKITSLKTGWKYISIVSFSIANRNFTNSMYFFYSIFIILLLISGLGIYISIRLNYNPLLKLKKQMEPIAENESLNELETIQKAVNTLINNVDKMSSWLKSIQPAVHNYLLHQILYGKNWMPVVTNKLERNFALNFVRTAF
;
A
#
# COMPACT_ATOMS: atom_id res chain seq x y z
N MET A 1 -22.44 -41.32 -31.47
CA MET A 1 -20.95 -41.43 -31.39
C MET A 1 -20.19 -40.71 -32.51
N LYS A 2 -20.65 -40.70 -33.78
CA LYS A 2 -19.92 -40.04 -34.90
C LYS A 2 -19.77 -38.50 -34.84
N ALA A 3 -20.69 -37.78 -34.19
CA ALA A 3 -20.61 -36.32 -34.07
C ALA A 3 -19.55 -35.84 -33.05
N ILE A 4 -19.13 -36.70 -32.11
CA ILE A 4 -18.18 -36.35 -31.04
C ILE A 4 -16.74 -36.36 -31.57
N GLN A 5 -16.41 -37.25 -32.51
CA GLN A 5 -15.08 -37.30 -33.13
C GLN A 5 -14.78 -36.09 -34.03
N LYS A 6 -15.80 -35.52 -34.69
CA LYS A 6 -15.63 -34.38 -35.63
C LYS A 6 -15.25 -33.06 -34.95
N ASN A 7 -15.47 -32.93 -33.64
CA ASN A 7 -15.14 -31.75 -32.84
C ASN A 7 -14.00 -31.99 -31.82
N ALA A 8 -13.49 -33.23 -31.72
CA ALA A 8 -12.49 -33.60 -30.72
C ALA A 8 -11.15 -32.88 -30.91
N PHE A 9 -10.73 -32.68 -32.18
CA PHE A 9 -9.49 -31.99 -32.50
C PHE A 9 -9.58 -30.48 -32.23
N LEU A 10 -10.67 -29.82 -32.63
CA LEU A 10 -10.94 -28.40 -32.27
C LEU A 10 -10.98 -28.21 -30.76
N TYR A 11 -11.63 -29.12 -30.03
CA TYR A 11 -11.69 -29.08 -28.57
C TYR A 11 -10.30 -29.22 -27.95
N ARG A 12 -9.50 -30.20 -28.38
CA ARG A 12 -8.10 -30.35 -27.93
C ARG A 12 -7.27 -29.11 -28.21
N TYR A 13 -7.41 -28.53 -29.40
CA TYR A 13 -6.70 -27.31 -29.79
C TYR A 13 -7.08 -26.15 -28.87
N ILE A 14 -8.37 -25.83 -28.74
CA ILE A 14 -8.87 -24.75 -27.87
C ILE A 14 -8.42 -24.97 -26.41
N VAL A 15 -8.56 -26.18 -25.88
CA VAL A 15 -8.13 -26.51 -24.51
C VAL A 15 -6.63 -26.29 -24.33
N SER A 16 -5.81 -26.62 -25.34
CA SER A 16 -4.36 -26.42 -25.28
C SER A 16 -4.00 -24.93 -25.25
N PHE A 17 -4.67 -24.10 -26.07
CA PHE A 17 -4.48 -22.64 -26.04
C PHE A 17 -4.97 -22.01 -24.74
N ILE A 18 -6.10 -22.48 -24.21
CA ILE A 18 -6.63 -22.02 -22.92
C ILE A 18 -5.67 -22.39 -21.79
N LEU A 19 -5.14 -23.62 -21.75
CA LEU A 19 -4.23 -24.07 -20.70
C LEU A 19 -2.92 -23.29 -20.71
N ILE A 20 -2.31 -23.09 -21.89
CA ILE A 20 -1.10 -22.28 -22.05
C ILE A 20 -1.29 -20.86 -21.52
N LEU A 21 -2.52 -20.33 -21.58
CA LEU A 21 -2.81 -18.96 -21.19
C LEU A 21 -3.25 -18.82 -19.73
N ILE A 22 -4.17 -19.67 -19.27
CA ILE A 22 -4.74 -19.62 -17.92
C ILE A 22 -3.71 -19.99 -16.89
N ILE A 23 -2.86 -21.01 -17.14
CA ILE A 23 -1.91 -21.48 -16.12
C ILE A 23 -0.95 -20.35 -15.69
N PRO A 24 -0.23 -19.65 -16.60
CA PRO A 24 0.63 -18.55 -16.21
C PRO A 24 -0.14 -17.37 -15.58
N MET A 25 -1.33 -17.03 -16.10
CA MET A 25 -2.14 -15.94 -15.54
C MET A 25 -2.57 -16.23 -14.10
N VAL A 26 -3.03 -17.44 -13.81
CA VAL A 26 -3.45 -17.84 -12.46
C VAL A 26 -2.25 -17.88 -11.51
N CYS A 27 -1.11 -18.41 -11.95
CA CYS A 27 0.13 -18.38 -11.17
C CYS A 27 0.54 -16.94 -10.83
N LEU A 28 0.48 -16.03 -11.80
CA LEU A 28 0.82 -14.62 -11.62
C LEU A 28 -0.16 -13.92 -10.68
N LEU A 29 -1.47 -14.18 -10.82
CA LEU A 29 -2.51 -13.66 -9.93
C LEU A 29 -2.30 -14.11 -8.48
N LEU A 30 -2.00 -15.40 -8.25
CA LEU A 30 -1.71 -15.93 -6.92
C LEU A 30 -0.42 -15.33 -6.35
N TYR A 31 0.63 -15.22 -7.15
CA TYR A 31 1.89 -14.60 -6.72
C TYR A 31 1.69 -13.14 -6.30
N ILE A 32 1.08 -12.32 -7.15
CA ILE A 32 0.89 -10.89 -6.88
C ILE A 32 -0.06 -10.67 -5.70
N SER A 33 -1.16 -11.43 -5.61
CA SER A 33 -2.07 -11.29 -4.47
C SER A 33 -1.42 -11.62 -3.13
N ASN A 34 -0.52 -12.61 -3.08
CA ASN A 34 0.24 -12.93 -1.88
C ASN A 34 1.33 -11.88 -1.59
N ALA A 35 2.11 -11.50 -2.61
CA ALA A 35 3.17 -10.50 -2.47
C ALA A 35 2.62 -9.12 -2.04
N PHE A 36 1.45 -8.74 -2.57
CA PHE A 36 0.80 -7.49 -2.20
C PHE A 36 0.35 -7.50 -0.73
N LYS A 37 -0.25 -8.61 -0.26
CA LYS A 37 -0.65 -8.74 1.16
C LYS A 37 0.54 -8.61 2.11
N SER A 38 1.64 -9.33 1.84
CA SER A 38 2.83 -9.30 2.70
C SER A 38 3.54 -7.94 2.65
N ASN A 39 3.66 -7.34 1.47
CA ASN A 39 4.29 -6.03 1.33
C ASN A 39 3.44 -4.96 1.99
N MET A 40 2.13 -4.97 1.80
CA MET A 40 1.24 -4.00 2.45
C MET A 40 1.30 -4.11 3.98
N GLN A 41 1.34 -5.32 4.54
CA GLN A 41 1.50 -5.50 5.98
C GLN A 41 2.80 -4.88 6.50
N ARG A 42 3.90 -5.13 5.79
CA ARG A 42 5.22 -4.57 6.11
C ARG A 42 5.26 -3.05 5.97
N GLU A 43 4.73 -2.50 4.88
CA GLU A 43 4.65 -1.06 4.65
C GLU A 43 3.78 -0.37 5.71
N LEU A 44 2.65 -0.98 6.10
CA LEU A 44 1.82 -0.46 7.19
C LEU A 44 2.58 -0.43 8.52
N MET A 45 3.33 -1.49 8.86
CA MET A 45 4.16 -1.50 10.06
C MET A 45 5.25 -0.43 10.05
N ILE A 46 5.98 -0.31 8.95
CA ILE A 46 7.06 0.67 8.80
C ILE A 46 6.49 2.08 8.88
N SER A 47 5.40 2.36 8.17
CA SER A 47 4.73 3.66 8.19
C SER A 47 4.19 3.99 9.57
N ASP A 48 3.52 3.05 10.24
CA ASP A 48 2.98 3.25 11.59
C ASP A 48 4.09 3.52 12.61
N TYR A 49 5.17 2.73 12.58
CA TYR A 49 6.33 2.98 13.44
C TYR A 49 6.96 4.35 13.20
N ASN A 50 7.14 4.73 11.93
CA ASN A 50 7.75 6.00 11.58
C ASN A 50 6.89 7.18 12.04
N ASN A 51 5.58 7.13 11.82
CA ASN A 51 4.65 8.17 12.29
C ASN A 51 4.68 8.25 13.83
N LEU A 52 4.62 7.11 14.53
CA LEU A 52 4.72 7.07 15.98
C LEU A 52 6.06 7.65 16.47
N SER A 53 7.16 7.34 15.78
CA SER A 53 8.51 7.85 16.05
C SER A 53 8.59 9.36 15.84
N HIS A 54 7.98 9.89 14.78
CA HIS A 54 7.91 11.33 14.55
C HIS A 54 7.20 12.04 15.71
N ILE A 55 6.08 11.49 16.18
CA ILE A 55 5.30 12.10 17.27
C ILE A 55 6.03 11.99 18.60
N HIS A 56 6.57 10.80 18.93
CA HIS A 56 7.47 10.60 20.06
C HIS A 56 8.58 11.66 20.04
N ASN A 57 9.29 11.81 18.92
CA ASN A 57 10.41 12.74 18.82
C ASN A 57 9.97 14.21 18.99
N SER A 58 8.82 14.60 18.45
CA SER A 58 8.26 15.95 18.60
C SER A 58 7.88 16.26 20.04
N VAL A 59 7.13 15.36 20.68
CA VAL A 59 6.69 15.53 22.08
C VAL A 59 7.90 15.48 23.03
N ASP A 60 8.78 14.49 22.91
CA ASP A 60 9.98 14.38 23.74
C ASP A 60 10.94 15.56 23.56
N LYS A 61 11.10 16.07 22.33
CA LYS A 61 11.94 17.25 22.09
C LYS A 61 11.34 18.49 22.76
N SER A 62 10.02 18.65 22.74
CA SER A 62 9.35 19.76 23.42
C SER A 62 9.41 19.65 24.93
N ILE A 63 9.17 18.46 25.50
CA ILE A 63 9.25 18.23 26.94
C ILE A 63 10.68 18.37 27.47
N ARG A 64 11.70 17.91 26.74
CA ARG A 64 13.11 18.08 27.13
C ARG A 64 13.54 19.54 27.28
N LYS A 65 12.84 20.48 26.64
CA LYS A 65 13.11 21.91 26.80
C LYS A 65 12.55 22.47 28.10
N PHE A 66 11.63 21.80 28.79
CA PHE A 66 10.93 22.35 29.94
C PHE A 66 11.87 22.74 31.08
N GLU A 67 12.84 21.88 31.40
CA GLU A 67 13.85 22.21 32.40
C GLU A 67 14.67 23.45 32.01
N ASN A 68 15.13 23.52 30.75
CA ASN A 68 15.85 24.69 30.24
C ASN A 68 14.98 25.97 30.27
N LEU A 69 13.69 25.87 29.93
CA LEU A 69 12.76 27.00 29.99
C LEU A 69 12.50 27.44 31.43
N ALA A 70 12.42 26.49 32.36
CA ALA A 70 12.30 26.79 33.78
C ALA A 70 13.55 27.53 34.28
N LEU A 71 14.76 27.06 33.94
CA LEU A 71 16.02 27.71 34.30
C LEU A 71 16.14 29.11 33.68
N LEU A 72 15.76 29.27 32.41
CA LEU A 72 15.73 30.58 31.73
C LEU A 72 14.75 31.54 32.40
N THR A 73 13.58 31.05 32.83
CA THR A 73 12.58 31.84 33.55
C THR A 73 13.10 32.22 34.93
N ALA A 74 13.67 31.27 35.67
CA ALA A 74 14.18 31.45 37.02
C ALA A 74 15.33 32.47 37.08
N ASN A 75 16.19 32.49 36.06
CA ASN A 75 17.38 33.34 35.99
C ASN A 75 17.15 34.66 35.23
N ASN A 76 15.95 34.91 34.71
CA ASN A 76 15.66 36.14 34.01
C ASN A 76 15.54 37.33 34.97
N PHE A 77 16.33 38.38 34.73
CA PHE A 77 16.33 39.61 35.54
C PHE A 77 14.93 40.23 35.68
N ASN A 78 14.14 40.25 34.60
CA ASN A 78 12.81 40.87 34.57
C ASN A 78 11.77 40.08 35.38
N LEU A 79 12.09 38.86 35.79
CA LEU A 79 11.21 37.96 36.53
C LEU A 79 11.63 37.82 37.99
N LYS A 80 12.74 38.44 38.40
CA LYS A 80 13.20 38.39 39.78
C LYS A 80 12.30 39.25 40.68
N PRO A 81 11.95 38.76 41.89
CA PRO A 81 12.26 39.48 43.10
C PRO A 81 12.16 41.00 43.11
N TYR A 82 13.29 41.56 43.52
CA TYR A 82 13.62 42.97 43.56
C TYR A 82 13.26 43.79 42.31
N TYR A 83 13.20 43.21 41.11
CA TYR A 83 12.90 43.98 39.89
C TYR A 83 11.40 44.28 39.80
N LEU A 84 10.56 43.30 40.07
CA LEU A 84 9.10 43.45 40.00
C LEU A 84 8.57 44.49 40.99
N ASP A 85 9.20 44.64 42.14
CA ASP A 85 8.73 45.53 43.21
C ASP A 85 9.04 47.02 42.95
N GLN A 86 9.87 47.34 41.94
CA GLN A 86 10.26 48.72 41.64
C GLN A 86 9.15 49.54 40.96
N SER A 87 8.31 48.92 40.12
CA SER A 87 7.22 49.64 39.44
C SER A 87 6.16 48.71 38.85
N PHE A 88 4.94 49.24 38.69
CA PHE A 88 3.88 48.52 37.96
C PHE A 88 4.26 48.23 36.50
N PHE A 89 5.08 49.08 35.88
CA PHE A 89 5.57 48.87 34.52
C PHE A 89 6.44 47.60 34.40
N ASN A 90 7.13 47.20 35.47
CA ASN A 90 7.96 46.00 35.46
C ASN A 90 7.13 44.71 35.37
N TYR A 91 5.87 44.71 35.86
CA TYR A 91 4.94 43.61 35.63
C TYR A 91 4.56 43.44 34.16
N TYR A 92 4.44 44.54 33.41
CA TYR A 92 4.22 44.48 31.96
C TYR A 92 5.41 43.86 31.24
N GLN A 93 6.63 44.24 31.63
CA GLN A 93 7.85 43.64 31.08
C GLN A 93 7.96 42.14 31.42
N ALA A 94 7.63 41.75 32.65
CA ALA A 94 7.61 40.36 33.07
C ALA A 94 6.62 39.53 32.24
N LEU A 95 5.42 40.05 32.00
CA LEU A 95 4.42 39.39 31.16
C LEU A 95 4.90 39.23 29.71
N SER A 96 5.52 40.26 29.13
CA SER A 96 6.14 40.18 27.80
C SER A 96 7.27 39.16 27.74
N THR A 97 8.07 39.06 28.81
CA THR A 97 9.17 38.10 28.94
C THR A 97 8.63 36.66 28.99
N LEU A 98 7.61 36.39 29.81
CA LEU A 98 6.96 35.08 29.87
C LEU A 98 6.31 34.70 28.53
N ARG A 99 5.71 35.67 27.83
CA ARG A 99 5.15 35.45 26.49
C ARG A 99 6.21 35.05 25.48
N TYR A 100 7.37 35.72 25.50
CA TYR A 100 8.51 35.37 24.65
C TYR A 100 9.02 33.96 24.97
N ILE A 101 9.28 33.64 26.24
CA ILE A 101 9.76 32.31 26.65
C ILE A 101 8.77 31.23 26.21
N LYS A 102 7.47 31.43 26.47
CA LYS A 102 6.40 30.53 26.03
C LYS A 102 6.43 30.32 24.52
N SER A 103 6.67 31.35 23.71
CA SER A 103 6.66 31.25 22.25
C SER A 103 7.76 30.35 21.67
N THR A 104 8.80 30.03 22.45
CA THR A 104 9.89 29.14 22.00
C THR A 104 9.52 27.65 22.03
N ASN A 105 8.35 27.32 22.56
CA ASN A 105 7.84 25.96 22.66
C ASN A 105 6.33 25.92 22.40
N GLU A 106 5.97 25.44 21.21
CA GLU A 106 4.58 25.38 20.73
C GLU A 106 3.70 24.46 21.57
N LEU A 107 4.30 23.47 22.25
CA LEU A 107 3.56 22.53 23.08
C LEU A 107 3.00 23.19 24.35
N LEU A 108 3.64 24.27 24.83
CA LEU A 108 3.16 25.00 25.99
C LEU A 108 1.88 25.75 25.65
N SER A 109 0.87 25.59 26.49
CA SER A 109 -0.35 26.41 26.46
C SER A 109 -0.21 27.62 27.36
N ALA A 110 0.38 27.45 28.55
CA ALA A 110 0.63 28.53 29.49
C ALA A 110 1.95 28.35 30.26
N LEU A 111 2.51 29.49 30.65
CA LEU A 111 3.68 29.59 31.52
C LEU A 111 3.34 30.57 32.64
N ILE A 112 3.45 30.10 33.88
CA ILE A 112 3.02 30.82 35.08
C ILE A 112 4.19 30.88 36.07
N LEU A 113 4.41 32.06 36.64
CA LEU A 113 5.33 32.32 37.74
C LEU A 113 4.50 32.58 39.00
N TYR A 114 4.59 31.64 39.94
CA TYR A 114 3.94 31.67 41.25
C TYR A 114 4.97 32.00 42.33
N ASP A 115 4.85 33.13 42.99
CA ASP A 115 5.73 33.50 44.10
C ASP A 115 5.00 33.26 45.43
N LYS A 116 5.58 32.48 46.34
CA LYS A 116 4.97 32.19 47.65
C LYS A 116 4.79 33.45 48.50
N SER A 117 5.68 34.42 48.38
CA SER A 117 5.72 35.63 49.22
C SER A 117 4.76 36.75 48.78
N ARG A 118 4.21 36.67 47.56
CA ARG A 118 3.44 37.78 46.94
C ARG A 118 1.96 37.50 46.78
N ASP A 119 1.15 38.54 46.69
CA ASP A 119 -0.29 38.42 46.44
C ASP A 119 -0.68 38.42 44.96
N VAL A 120 0.29 38.32 44.04
CA VAL A 120 0.06 38.29 42.59
C VAL A 120 0.81 37.15 41.95
N VAL A 121 0.14 36.44 41.05
CA VAL A 121 0.67 35.40 40.17
C VAL A 121 0.81 35.99 38.77
N ILE A 122 1.92 35.76 38.09
CA ILE A 122 2.19 36.31 36.76
C ILE A 122 2.12 35.16 35.75
N SER A 123 1.40 35.35 34.66
CA SER A 123 1.34 34.40 33.54
C SER A 123 1.73 35.07 32.23
N ASN A 124 1.95 34.28 31.18
CA ASN A 124 2.21 34.79 29.83
C ASN A 124 1.04 35.60 29.21
N PHE A 125 -0.16 35.55 29.81
CA PHE A 125 -1.36 36.24 29.31
C PHE A 125 -1.92 37.30 30.25
N SER A 126 -1.73 37.19 31.57
CA SER A 126 -2.23 38.16 32.55
C SER A 126 -1.50 38.12 33.90
N THR A 127 -1.70 39.14 34.73
CA THR A 127 -1.42 39.09 36.17
C THR A 127 -2.71 38.75 36.92
N ILE A 128 -2.62 37.84 37.89
CA ILE A 128 -3.76 37.26 38.59
C ILE A 128 -3.54 37.48 40.10
N PRO A 129 -4.43 38.17 40.81
CA PRO A 129 -4.37 38.20 42.26
C PRO A 129 -4.42 36.78 42.84
N LYS A 130 -3.51 36.43 43.74
CA LYS A 130 -3.30 35.07 44.28
C LYS A 130 -4.59 34.45 44.82
N GLN A 131 -5.47 35.25 45.42
CA GLN A 131 -6.78 34.81 45.91
C GLN A 131 -7.71 34.20 44.82
N TYR A 132 -7.48 34.55 43.56
CA TYR A 132 -8.24 34.04 42.42
C TYR A 132 -7.53 32.90 41.68
N PHE A 133 -6.27 32.66 41.99
CA PHE A 133 -5.47 31.54 41.47
C PHE A 133 -5.79 30.27 42.28
N GLY A 134 -6.08 29.18 41.57
CA GLY A 134 -6.60 27.92 42.11
C GLY A 134 -8.12 27.78 42.10
N ASN A 135 -8.87 28.89 42.03
CA ASN A 135 -10.33 28.89 42.26
C ASN A 135 -11.17 29.47 41.11
N LYS A 136 -10.88 30.70 40.65
CA LYS A 136 -11.77 31.44 39.71
C LYS A 136 -11.16 31.69 38.34
N VAL A 137 -9.96 32.28 38.29
CA VAL A 137 -9.33 32.67 37.01
C VAL A 137 -8.59 31.49 36.39
N PHE A 138 -7.99 30.68 37.24
CA PHE A 138 -7.29 29.46 36.89
C PHE A 138 -7.56 28.45 37.99
N SER A 139 -8.37 27.43 37.73
CA SER A 139 -8.59 26.33 38.67
C SER A 139 -8.20 25.02 38.01
N ALA A 140 -7.72 24.07 38.80
CA ALA A 140 -7.44 22.73 38.30
C ALA A 140 -7.95 21.68 39.28
N SER A 141 -8.66 20.70 38.74
CA SER A 141 -8.98 19.46 39.42
C SER A 141 -7.88 18.46 39.07
N LEU A 142 -6.89 18.33 39.95
CA LEU A 142 -5.79 17.39 39.78
C LEU A 142 -6.24 15.96 40.07
N ASP A 143 -5.65 14.98 39.40
CA ASP A 143 -6.02 13.56 39.57
C ASP A 143 -5.76 13.05 40.99
N ASN A 144 -4.74 13.59 41.64
CA ASN A 144 -4.42 13.29 43.03
C ASN A 144 -5.42 13.90 44.03
N LYS A 145 -6.44 14.64 43.55
CA LYS A 145 -7.47 15.33 44.32
C LYS A 145 -6.95 16.42 45.25
N ILE A 146 -5.67 16.79 45.10
CA ILE A 146 -5.06 17.89 45.86
C ILE A 146 -5.43 19.20 45.14
N PRO A 147 -5.89 20.23 45.86
CA PRO A 147 -6.09 21.55 45.26
C PRO A 147 -4.82 22.04 44.60
N LEU A 148 -4.93 22.63 43.41
CA LEU A 148 -3.77 23.09 42.62
C LEU A 148 -2.80 23.96 43.43
N LYS A 149 -3.33 24.88 44.23
CA LYS A 149 -2.52 25.79 45.05
C LYS A 149 -1.68 25.02 46.06
N ASP A 150 -2.30 24.09 46.79
CA ASP A 150 -1.63 23.28 47.81
C ASP A 150 -0.58 22.37 47.17
N PHE A 151 -0.87 21.80 46.00
CA PHE A 151 0.08 21.00 45.23
C PHE A 151 1.32 21.80 44.81
N ILE A 152 1.12 23.02 44.30
CA ILE A 152 2.21 23.90 43.90
C ILE A 152 3.05 24.28 45.12
N GLU A 153 2.41 24.70 46.23
CA GLU A 153 3.12 25.17 47.42
C GLU A 153 3.93 24.08 48.14
N THR A 154 3.52 22.82 48.00
CA THR A 154 4.20 21.65 48.57
C THR A 154 5.29 21.05 47.66
N ALA A 155 5.40 21.51 46.41
CA ALA A 155 6.43 21.02 45.49
C ALA A 155 7.84 21.51 45.91
N ILE A 156 8.74 20.56 46.18
CA ILE A 156 10.15 20.81 46.55
C ILE A 156 11.12 20.42 45.42
N GLN A 157 10.67 19.55 44.52
CA GLN A 157 11.42 19.11 43.34
C GLN A 157 10.54 19.19 42.08
N PRO A 158 11.14 19.25 40.87
CA PRO A 158 10.39 19.25 39.63
C PRO A 158 9.48 18.02 39.52
N VAL A 159 8.19 18.25 39.24
CA VAL A 159 7.19 17.17 39.20
C VAL A 159 6.18 17.39 38.07
N TYR A 160 5.78 16.28 37.45
CA TYR A 160 4.69 16.24 36.49
C TYR A 160 3.40 15.83 37.20
N THR A 161 2.29 16.51 36.90
CA THR A 161 0.96 16.11 37.35
C THR A 161 -0.05 16.32 36.23
N TYR A 162 -1.21 15.69 36.37
CA TYR A 162 -2.29 15.75 35.40
C TYR A 162 -3.56 16.23 36.08
N GLY A 163 -4.39 16.94 35.32
CA GLY A 163 -5.65 17.42 35.83
C GLY A 163 -6.48 18.07 34.75
N ASN A 164 -7.75 18.28 35.08
CA ASN A 164 -8.58 19.16 34.29
C ASN A 164 -8.37 20.59 34.75
N VAL A 165 -7.87 21.43 33.86
CA VAL A 165 -7.59 22.84 34.11
C VAL A 165 -8.70 23.65 33.49
N ASN A 166 -9.40 24.44 34.30
CA ASN A 166 -10.34 25.44 33.84
C ASN A 166 -9.62 26.79 33.71
N ILE A 167 -9.49 27.25 32.48
CA ILE A 167 -8.95 28.57 32.16
C ILE A 167 -10.13 29.48 31.83
N SER A 168 -10.28 30.56 32.60
CA SER A 168 -11.36 31.52 32.40
C SER A 168 -11.41 32.02 30.94
N GLY A 169 -12.57 31.85 30.30
CA GLY A 169 -12.81 32.24 28.90
C GLY A 169 -12.45 31.19 27.84
N VAL A 170 -11.77 30.10 28.23
CA VAL A 170 -11.44 28.97 27.33
C VAL A 170 -12.26 27.73 27.70
N GLY A 171 -12.49 27.50 28.99
CA GLY A 171 -13.20 26.34 29.53
C GLY A 171 -12.25 25.30 30.14
N GLU A 172 -12.84 24.18 30.54
CA GLU A 172 -12.12 23.06 31.15
C GLU A 172 -11.43 22.21 30.09
N ARG A 173 -10.13 21.99 30.25
CA ARG A 173 -9.32 21.15 29.37
C ARG A 173 -8.46 20.20 30.17
N ARG A 174 -8.22 19.02 29.61
CA ARG A 174 -7.28 18.06 30.19
C ARG A 174 -5.85 18.53 29.91
N CYS A 175 -5.05 18.71 30.96
CA CYS A 175 -3.70 19.24 30.82
C CYS A 175 -2.67 18.42 31.59
N LEU A 176 -1.44 18.45 31.07
CA LEU A 176 -0.23 18.12 31.80
C LEU A 176 0.33 19.40 32.42
N LEU A 177 0.67 19.34 33.71
CA LEU A 177 1.33 20.40 34.43
C LEU A 177 2.73 19.94 34.81
N TYR A 178 3.73 20.77 34.49
CA TYR A 178 5.09 20.62 34.99
C TYR A 178 5.37 21.75 35.98
N VAL A 179 5.57 21.37 37.24
CA VAL A 179 5.81 22.29 38.35
C VAL A 179 7.29 22.24 38.68
N TYR A 180 7.96 23.38 38.57
CA TYR A 180 9.38 23.54 38.82
C TYR A 180 9.59 24.56 39.95
N PRO A 181 9.88 24.12 41.18
CA PRO A 181 10.23 25.02 42.27
C PRO A 181 11.63 25.59 42.05
N THR A 182 11.77 26.91 42.14
CA THR A 182 13.06 27.59 42.08
C THR A 182 13.48 27.88 43.53
N SER A 183 14.22 26.96 44.14
CA SER A 183 14.94 27.24 45.38
C SER A 183 16.31 27.82 45.04
N SER A 184 16.65 28.98 45.61
CA SER A 184 18.04 29.39 45.73
C SER A 184 18.46 29.18 47.19
N ASP A 185 19.67 28.67 47.40
CA ASP A 185 20.24 28.46 48.75
C ASP A 185 20.38 29.77 49.56
N PHE A 186 20.17 30.93 48.92
CA PHE A 186 20.45 32.26 49.45
C PHE A 186 19.23 33.17 49.59
N ASP A 187 18.04 32.78 49.10
CA ASP A 187 16.88 33.67 49.06
C ASP A 187 15.63 32.95 49.61
N GLN A 188 14.99 33.54 50.64
CA GLN A 188 13.77 33.00 51.26
C GLN A 188 12.54 33.07 50.32
N THR A 189 12.71 33.62 49.11
CA THR A 189 11.67 33.74 48.09
C THR A 189 11.64 32.50 47.19
N SER A 190 10.85 31.50 47.57
CA SER A 190 10.57 30.35 46.70
C SER A 190 9.56 30.74 45.62
N SER A 191 10.06 31.12 44.44
CA SER A 191 9.25 31.16 43.22
C SER A 191 9.03 29.74 42.68
N ILE A 192 7.92 29.52 42.00
CA ILE A 192 7.55 28.25 41.39
C ILE A 192 7.08 28.54 39.98
N ILE A 193 7.64 27.83 39.02
CA ILE A 193 7.28 27.94 37.62
C ILE A 193 6.33 26.79 37.30
N VAL A 194 5.17 27.13 36.75
CA VAL A 194 4.17 26.15 36.32
C VAL A 194 4.02 26.26 34.81
N MET A 195 4.40 25.19 34.12
CA MET A 195 4.20 25.03 32.70
C MET A 195 3.01 24.11 32.45
N ILE A 196 2.09 24.56 31.60
CA ILE A 196 0.86 23.84 31.29
C ILE A 196 0.87 23.48 29.81
N VAL A 197 0.62 22.21 29.54
CA VAL A 197 0.45 21.65 28.21
C VAL A 197 -0.98 21.17 28.08
N ASP A 198 -1.70 21.69 27.10
CA ASP A 198 -2.99 21.14 26.72
C ASP A 198 -2.77 19.81 26.01
N ILE A 199 -3.42 18.75 26.49
CA ILE A 199 -3.31 17.42 25.87
C ILE A 199 -3.87 17.45 24.46
N GLN A 200 -4.80 18.36 24.14
CA GLN A 200 -5.29 18.54 22.78
C GLN A 200 -4.17 18.93 21.80
N ASN A 201 -3.18 19.75 22.22
CA ASN A 201 -2.04 20.08 21.36
C ASN A 201 -1.21 18.85 21.00
N ILE A 202 -1.14 17.85 21.90
CA ILE A 202 -0.51 16.57 21.62
C ILE A 202 -1.37 15.74 20.68
N ILE A 203 -2.69 15.72 20.91
CA ILE A 203 -3.67 15.00 20.08
C ILE A 203 -3.68 15.52 18.64
N ASP A 204 -3.58 16.84 18.44
CA ASP A 204 -3.59 17.47 17.12
C ASP A 204 -2.38 17.04 16.27
N LEU A 205 -1.21 16.82 16.89
CA LEU A 205 -0.04 16.24 16.21
C LEU A 205 -0.31 14.81 15.70
N PHE A 206 -1.16 14.03 16.39
CA PHE A 206 -1.59 12.73 15.90
C PHE A 206 -2.58 12.86 14.74
N ALA A 207 -3.51 13.81 14.80
CA ALA A 207 -4.52 13.99 13.77
C ALA A 207 -3.95 14.36 12.39
N GLU A 208 -2.78 15.00 12.35
CA GLU A 208 -2.07 15.29 11.08
C GLU A 208 -1.46 14.05 10.44
N GLN A 209 -1.07 13.03 11.23
CA GLN A 209 -0.33 11.86 10.74
C GLN A 209 -1.15 10.57 10.70
N TYR A 210 -2.30 10.53 11.38
CA TYR A 210 -3.12 9.34 11.53
C TYR A 210 -4.58 9.58 11.16
N ASP A 211 -5.17 8.63 10.43
CA ASP A 211 -6.62 8.56 10.29
C ASP A 211 -7.22 7.89 11.52
N SER A 212 -7.96 8.68 12.31
CA SER A 212 -8.72 8.25 13.50
C SER A 212 -9.63 7.03 13.32
N HIS A 213 -10.02 6.70 12.08
CA HIS A 213 -10.84 5.53 11.77
C HIS A 213 -10.02 4.25 11.63
N SER A 214 -8.76 4.37 11.22
CA SER A 214 -7.88 3.24 10.91
C SER A 214 -7.17 2.68 12.14
N GLY A 215 -7.00 3.49 13.18
CA GLY A 215 -6.30 3.10 14.39
C GLY A 215 -6.52 4.04 15.56
N SER A 216 -5.91 3.68 16.69
CA SER A 216 -5.88 4.48 17.91
C SER A 216 -4.46 4.60 18.42
N VAL A 217 -4.08 5.77 18.92
CA VAL A 217 -2.77 6.02 19.51
C VAL A 217 -2.95 6.46 20.95
N PHE A 218 -2.07 5.95 21.81
CA PHE A 218 -2.08 6.15 23.24
C PHE A 218 -0.70 6.58 23.70
N ILE A 219 -0.68 7.55 24.61
CA ILE A 219 0.51 7.89 25.38
C ILE A 219 0.22 7.50 26.82
N LEU A 220 1.07 6.65 27.38
CA LEU A 220 1.03 6.24 28.77
C LEU A 220 2.18 6.89 29.53
N ASP A 221 1.94 7.25 30.80
CA ASP A 221 3.01 7.67 31.69
C ASP A 221 3.86 6.47 32.17
N SER A 222 4.84 6.72 33.03
CA SER A 222 5.71 5.67 33.59
C SER A 222 4.96 4.65 34.46
N ASN A 223 3.74 4.97 34.91
CA ASN A 223 2.88 4.14 35.75
C ASN A 223 1.73 3.51 34.94
N ASP A 224 1.80 3.53 33.62
CA ASP A 224 0.78 3.01 32.69
C ASP A 224 -0.57 3.75 32.72
N ASN A 225 -0.62 4.99 33.23
CA ASN A 225 -1.81 5.83 33.12
C ASN A 225 -1.89 6.49 31.74
N ILE A 226 -3.08 6.57 31.17
CA ILE A 226 -3.31 7.23 29.88
C ILE A 226 -3.17 8.75 30.03
N VAL A 227 -2.14 9.31 29.39
CA VAL A 227 -1.90 10.75 29.26
C VAL A 227 -2.71 11.31 28.10
N ALA A 228 -2.59 10.69 26.93
CA ALA A 228 -3.29 11.14 25.71
C ALA A 228 -3.84 9.94 24.95
N HIS A 229 -4.96 10.15 24.27
CA HIS A 229 -5.58 9.16 23.40
C HIS A 229 -6.16 9.84 22.16
N TYR A 230 -5.88 9.27 20.99
CA TYR A 230 -6.44 9.68 19.71
C TYR A 230 -7.04 8.47 18.99
N GLY A 231 -8.19 8.66 18.32
CA GLY A 231 -8.86 7.64 17.52
C GLY A 231 -10.06 6.96 18.20
N ASN A 232 -10.76 6.11 17.44
CA ASN A 232 -11.94 5.40 17.96
C ASN A 232 -11.55 4.16 18.79
N ALA A 233 -11.18 4.44 20.05
CA ALA A 233 -11.26 3.59 21.23
C ALA A 233 -11.10 2.07 21.03
N ASN A 234 -9.92 1.61 20.58
CA ASN A 234 -9.46 0.23 20.76
C ASN A 234 -8.99 -0.06 22.21
N HIS A 235 -9.65 0.50 23.24
CA HIS A 235 -9.22 0.38 24.65
C HIS A 235 -9.16 -1.08 25.13
N LYS A 236 -10.09 -1.93 24.65
CA LYS A 236 -10.06 -3.37 24.98
C LYS A 236 -8.85 -4.06 24.36
N VAL A 237 -8.53 -3.74 23.11
CA VAL A 237 -7.34 -4.27 22.41
C VAL A 237 -6.07 -3.79 23.11
N MET A 238 -6.03 -2.53 23.55
CA MET A 238 -4.92 -1.98 24.34
C MET A 238 -4.73 -2.73 25.66
N ASN A 239 -5.79 -2.92 26.44
CA ASN A 239 -5.69 -3.58 27.73
C ASN A 239 -5.18 -5.02 27.61
N ASP A 240 -5.69 -5.76 26.62
CA ASP A 240 -5.21 -7.12 26.33
C ASP A 240 -3.76 -7.11 25.82
N TYR A 241 -3.39 -6.10 25.02
CA TYR A 241 -2.01 -5.92 24.56
C TYR A 241 -1.04 -5.57 25.71
N LEU A 242 -1.45 -4.79 26.70
CA LEU A 242 -0.61 -4.49 27.86
C LEU A 242 -0.40 -5.70 28.77
N GLN A 243 -1.38 -6.61 28.84
CA GLN A 243 -1.25 -7.89 29.55
C GLN A 243 -0.45 -8.92 28.75
N TYR A 244 -0.46 -8.78 27.43
CA TYR A 244 0.39 -9.55 26.53
C TYR A 244 1.85 -9.10 26.75
N ASN A 245 2.68 -10.00 27.30
CA ASN A 245 4.13 -9.80 27.41
C ASN A 245 4.76 -9.81 26.01
N GLY A 246 4.55 -8.73 25.27
CA GLY A 246 5.07 -8.50 23.93
C GLY A 246 6.59 -8.59 23.91
N LYS A 247 7.14 -9.15 22.84
CA LYS A 247 8.57 -9.45 22.73
C LYS A 247 9.43 -8.22 22.42
N SER A 248 8.82 -7.09 22.05
CA SER A 248 9.55 -5.90 21.61
C SER A 248 9.33 -4.71 22.55
N LEU A 249 10.42 -4.21 23.12
CA LEU A 249 10.43 -2.97 23.89
C LEU A 249 10.17 -1.74 22.99
N ASN A 250 10.69 -1.78 21.76
CA ASN A 250 10.53 -0.76 20.73
C ASN A 250 10.41 -1.42 19.34
N GLY A 251 9.37 -1.10 18.58
CA GLY A 251 9.15 -1.63 17.23
C GLY A 251 7.68 -1.89 16.92
N SER A 252 7.42 -2.54 15.79
CA SER A 252 6.07 -2.95 15.38
C SER A 252 5.92 -4.46 15.40
N GLU A 253 4.75 -4.94 15.78
CA GLU A 253 4.39 -6.35 15.73
C GLU A 253 2.96 -6.58 15.25
N VAL A 254 2.67 -7.81 14.79
CA VAL A 254 1.28 -8.24 14.55
C VAL A 254 0.71 -8.74 15.87
N PHE A 255 -0.37 -8.12 16.33
CA PHE A 255 -1.18 -8.61 17.43
C PHE A 255 -2.51 -9.15 16.90
N GLU A 256 -2.89 -10.35 17.30
CA GLU A 256 -4.15 -10.97 16.87
C GLU A 256 -5.14 -10.97 18.04
N TYR A 257 -6.27 -10.30 17.85
CA TYR A 257 -7.31 -10.14 18.87
C TYR A 257 -8.68 -10.44 18.26
N GLN A 258 -9.39 -11.40 18.85
CA GLN A 258 -10.71 -11.87 18.39
C GLN A 258 -10.74 -12.23 16.89
N GLY A 259 -9.67 -12.84 16.37
CA GLY A 259 -9.54 -13.22 14.96
C GLY A 259 -9.24 -12.07 14.00
N ASN A 260 -9.06 -10.84 14.51
CA ASN A 260 -8.63 -9.69 13.73
C ASN A 260 -7.15 -9.40 13.97
N LYS A 261 -6.42 -9.07 12.91
CA LYS A 261 -5.00 -8.70 12.97
C LYS A 261 -4.86 -7.20 13.12
N TYR A 262 -4.03 -6.80 14.07
CA TYR A 262 -3.66 -5.42 14.36
C TYR A 262 -2.15 -5.25 14.19
N CYS A 263 -1.74 -4.12 13.65
CA CYS A 263 -0.38 -3.62 13.75
C CYS A 263 -0.28 -2.85 15.05
N VAL A 264 0.61 -3.27 15.94
CA VAL A 264 0.89 -2.56 17.19
C VAL A 264 2.32 -2.07 17.15
N SER A 265 2.49 -0.75 17.22
CA SER A 265 3.80 -0.11 17.30
C SER A 265 4.00 0.48 18.69
N LYS A 266 5.18 0.28 19.27
CA LYS A 266 5.53 0.74 20.61
C LYS A 266 6.87 1.46 20.61
N ILE A 267 6.93 2.59 21.31
CA ILE A 267 8.16 3.33 21.60
C ILE A 267 8.13 3.76 23.06
N THR A 268 9.19 3.44 23.82
CA THR A 268 9.34 3.90 25.21
C THR A 268 10.41 4.99 25.28
N SER A 269 10.04 6.16 25.80
CA SER A 269 10.99 7.25 26.03
C SER A 269 11.90 6.92 27.22
N LEU A 270 13.21 6.94 26.99
CA LEU A 270 14.21 6.77 28.05
C LEU A 270 14.31 7.98 28.99
N LYS A 271 13.69 9.12 28.64
CA LYS A 271 13.81 10.37 29.39
C LYS A 271 12.63 10.59 30.33
N THR A 272 11.41 10.44 29.82
CA THR A 272 10.17 10.63 30.60
C THR A 272 9.63 9.31 31.17
N GLY A 273 10.09 8.17 30.65
CA GLY A 273 9.49 6.86 30.93
C GLY A 273 8.14 6.64 30.24
N TRP A 274 7.69 7.59 29.42
CA TRP A 274 6.41 7.48 28.72
C TRP A 274 6.44 6.41 27.63
N LYS A 275 5.32 5.72 27.47
CA LYS A 275 5.14 4.68 26.45
C LYS A 275 4.16 5.19 25.41
N TYR A 276 4.60 5.24 24.17
CA TYR A 276 3.82 5.60 23.00
C TYR A 276 3.39 4.30 22.31
N ILE A 277 2.10 4.09 22.15
CA ILE A 277 1.54 2.85 21.60
C ILE A 277 0.51 3.19 20.54
N SER A 278 0.74 2.74 19.31
CA SER A 278 -0.21 2.82 18.19
C SER A 278 -0.81 1.45 17.93
N ILE A 279 -2.13 1.40 17.70
CA ILE A 279 -2.88 0.18 17.37
C ILE A 279 -3.70 0.44 16.11
N VAL A 280 -3.30 -0.15 14.99
CA VAL A 280 -3.93 0.03 13.68
C VAL A 280 -4.51 -1.30 13.20
N SER A 281 -5.77 -1.31 12.78
CA SER A 281 -6.40 -2.53 12.25
C SER A 281 -5.98 -2.77 10.80
N PHE A 282 -5.44 -3.97 10.49
CA PHE A 282 -5.13 -4.32 9.10
C PHE A 282 -6.36 -4.32 8.21
N SER A 283 -7.54 -4.68 8.73
CA SER A 283 -8.77 -4.74 7.91
C SER A 283 -9.27 -3.36 7.49
N ILE A 284 -9.10 -2.36 8.36
CA ILE A 284 -9.50 -0.97 8.07
C ILE A 284 -8.45 -0.29 7.20
N ALA A 285 -7.15 -0.43 7.53
CA ALA A 285 -6.06 0.11 6.74
C ALA A 285 -6.08 -0.43 5.30
N ASN A 286 -6.41 -1.72 5.11
CA ASN A 286 -6.51 -2.34 3.80
C ASN A 286 -7.62 -1.73 2.92
N ARG A 287 -8.67 -1.09 3.49
CA ARG A 287 -9.72 -0.44 2.69
C ARG A 287 -9.14 0.61 1.74
N ASN A 288 -8.18 1.41 2.18
CA ASN A 288 -7.54 2.41 1.31
C ASN A 288 -6.73 1.76 0.17
N PHE A 289 -6.21 0.55 0.40
CA PHE A 289 -5.49 -0.24 -0.61
C PHE A 289 -6.40 -1.10 -1.49
N THR A 290 -7.67 -1.29 -1.14
CA THR A 290 -8.62 -2.05 -2.00
C THR A 290 -8.79 -1.43 -3.38
N ASN A 291 -8.65 -0.10 -3.51
CA ASN A 291 -8.67 0.58 -4.80
C ASN A 291 -7.53 0.11 -5.72
N SER A 292 -6.32 -0.08 -5.19
CA SER A 292 -5.19 -0.63 -5.96
C SER A 292 -5.45 -2.08 -6.39
N MET A 293 -6.15 -2.86 -5.56
CA MET A 293 -6.57 -4.22 -5.92
C MET A 293 -7.63 -4.22 -7.04
N TYR A 294 -8.62 -3.33 -6.99
CA TYR A 294 -9.61 -3.21 -8.08
C TYR A 294 -8.97 -2.82 -9.42
N PHE A 295 -7.97 -1.94 -9.39
CA PHE A 295 -7.19 -1.58 -10.57
C PHE A 295 -6.40 -2.78 -11.12
N PHE A 296 -5.79 -3.59 -10.25
CA PHE A 296 -5.11 -4.80 -10.69
C PHE A 296 -6.08 -5.83 -11.30
N TYR A 297 -7.25 -6.03 -10.68
CA TYR A 297 -8.28 -6.93 -11.22
C TYR A 297 -8.85 -6.43 -12.54
N SER A 298 -8.99 -5.12 -12.75
CA SER A 298 -9.47 -4.58 -14.03
C SER A 298 -8.47 -4.85 -15.15
N ILE A 299 -7.17 -4.68 -14.90
CA ILE A 299 -6.10 -5.04 -15.85
C ILE A 299 -6.15 -6.54 -16.17
N PHE A 300 -6.33 -7.39 -15.16
CA PHE A 300 -6.43 -8.83 -15.35
C PHE A 300 -7.62 -9.22 -16.25
N ILE A 301 -8.77 -8.58 -16.06
CA ILE A 301 -9.98 -8.78 -16.89
C ILE A 301 -9.72 -8.34 -18.34
N ILE A 302 -9.07 -7.19 -18.54
CA ILE A 302 -8.71 -6.70 -19.88
C ILE A 302 -7.76 -7.67 -20.59
N LEU A 303 -6.75 -8.18 -19.87
CA LEU A 303 -5.85 -9.21 -20.38
C LEU A 303 -6.58 -10.49 -20.77
N LEU A 304 -7.56 -10.94 -19.98
CA LEU A 304 -8.42 -12.08 -20.32
C LEU A 304 -9.24 -11.83 -21.60
N LEU A 305 -9.79 -10.62 -21.77
CA LEU A 305 -10.55 -10.25 -22.96
C LEU A 305 -9.68 -10.22 -24.23
N ILE A 306 -8.51 -9.59 -24.16
CA ILE A 306 -7.54 -9.54 -25.26
C ILE A 306 -7.11 -10.96 -25.64
N SER A 307 -6.84 -11.79 -24.63
CA SER A 307 -6.46 -13.19 -24.80
C SER A 307 -7.57 -14.00 -25.46
N GLY A 308 -8.82 -13.84 -25.02
CA GLY A 308 -9.99 -14.46 -25.63
C GLY A 308 -10.17 -14.04 -27.10
N LEU A 309 -9.94 -12.76 -27.40
CA LEU A 309 -9.96 -12.24 -28.77
C LEU A 309 -8.85 -12.88 -29.63
N GLY A 310 -7.66 -13.05 -29.07
CA GLY A 310 -6.53 -13.73 -29.72
C GLY A 310 -6.85 -15.19 -30.06
N ILE A 311 -7.49 -15.92 -29.15
CA ILE A 311 -7.96 -17.30 -29.41
C ILE A 311 -8.98 -17.30 -30.55
N TYR A 312 -9.96 -16.38 -30.54
CA TYR A 312 -10.95 -16.27 -31.61
C TYR A 312 -10.32 -15.98 -32.98
N ILE A 313 -9.36 -15.05 -33.05
CA ILE A 313 -8.62 -14.73 -34.27
C ILE A 313 -7.80 -15.94 -34.74
N SER A 314 -7.13 -16.65 -33.83
CA SER A 314 -6.35 -17.86 -34.15
C SER A 314 -7.23 -18.97 -34.73
N ILE A 315 -8.45 -19.17 -34.21
CA ILE A 315 -9.42 -20.10 -34.82
C ILE A 315 -9.77 -19.66 -36.24
N ARG A 316 -10.01 -18.36 -36.47
CA ARG A 316 -10.32 -17.81 -37.79
C ARG A 316 -9.18 -17.92 -38.80
N LEU A 317 -7.93 -17.68 -38.39
CA LEU A 317 -6.77 -17.65 -39.27
C LEU A 317 -6.12 -19.02 -39.46
N ASN A 318 -5.99 -19.82 -38.41
CA ASN A 318 -5.25 -21.08 -38.46
C ASN A 318 -6.18 -22.29 -38.62
N TYR A 319 -7.32 -22.30 -37.92
CA TYR A 319 -8.18 -23.49 -37.91
C TYR A 319 -9.16 -23.54 -39.10
N ASN A 320 -9.77 -22.41 -39.47
CA ASN A 320 -10.75 -22.38 -40.57
C ASN A 320 -10.16 -22.77 -41.94
N PRO A 321 -8.95 -22.34 -42.34
CA PRO A 321 -8.34 -22.81 -43.59
C PRO A 321 -8.06 -24.32 -43.57
N LEU A 322 -7.62 -24.86 -42.42
CA LEU A 322 -7.41 -26.30 -42.24
C LEU A 322 -8.70 -27.10 -42.48
N LEU A 323 -9.82 -26.60 -41.96
CA LEU A 323 -11.16 -27.16 -42.18
C LEU A 323 -11.59 -27.12 -43.65
N LYS A 324 -11.28 -26.02 -44.36
CA LYS A 324 -11.56 -25.91 -45.80
C LYS A 324 -10.75 -26.91 -46.61
N LEU A 325 -9.46 -27.07 -46.30
CA LEU A 325 -8.58 -28.06 -46.92
C LEU A 325 -9.06 -29.49 -46.66
N LYS A 326 -9.46 -29.80 -45.42
CA LYS A 326 -10.08 -31.10 -45.09
C LYS A 326 -11.28 -31.39 -45.99
N LYS A 327 -12.22 -30.45 -46.11
CA LYS A 327 -13.43 -30.62 -46.95
C LYS A 327 -13.10 -30.83 -48.43
N GLN A 328 -12.06 -30.19 -48.94
CA GLN A 328 -11.63 -30.38 -50.35
C GLN A 328 -10.97 -31.74 -50.57
N MET A 329 -10.31 -32.29 -49.55
CA MET A 329 -9.58 -33.57 -49.61
C MET A 329 -10.45 -34.78 -49.21
N GLU A 330 -11.56 -34.57 -48.51
CA GLU A 330 -12.52 -35.60 -48.06
C GLU A 330 -13.01 -36.54 -49.17
N PRO A 331 -13.32 -36.07 -50.41
CA PRO A 331 -13.71 -36.95 -51.52
C PRO A 331 -12.60 -37.90 -52.00
N ILE A 332 -11.34 -37.49 -51.81
CA ILE A 332 -10.14 -38.21 -52.26
C ILE A 332 -9.69 -39.24 -51.20
N ALA A 333 -10.02 -39.00 -49.93
CA ALA A 333 -9.62 -39.84 -48.81
C ALA A 333 -10.57 -41.03 -48.51
N GLU A 334 -11.59 -41.25 -49.35
CA GLU A 334 -12.59 -42.33 -49.21
C GLU A 334 -13.21 -42.41 -47.80
N ASN A 335 -13.97 -41.37 -47.43
CA ASN A 335 -15.10 -41.39 -46.47
C ASN A 335 -14.94 -42.13 -45.12
N GLU A 336 -13.74 -42.16 -44.54
CA GLU A 336 -13.54 -42.59 -43.15
C GLU A 336 -13.48 -41.39 -42.20
N SER A 337 -14.05 -41.56 -41.00
CA SER A 337 -14.10 -40.52 -39.94
C SER A 337 -12.74 -40.31 -39.28
N LEU A 338 -11.80 -39.74 -40.01
CA LEU A 338 -10.44 -39.43 -39.57
C LEU A 338 -10.32 -37.97 -39.08
N ASN A 339 -9.30 -37.69 -38.25
CA ASN A 339 -8.98 -36.31 -37.83
C ASN A 339 -8.57 -35.44 -39.02
N GLU A 340 -8.68 -34.11 -38.89
CA GLU A 340 -8.38 -33.11 -39.94
C GLU A 340 -7.05 -33.37 -40.66
N LEU A 341 -5.98 -33.60 -39.89
CA LEU A 341 -4.63 -33.84 -40.42
C LEU A 341 -4.48 -35.22 -41.06
N GLU A 342 -5.11 -36.24 -40.48
CA GLU A 342 -5.08 -37.61 -41.00
C GLU A 342 -5.82 -37.71 -42.34
N THR A 343 -6.96 -37.00 -42.48
CA THR A 343 -7.69 -36.92 -43.76
C THR A 343 -6.82 -36.29 -44.85
N ILE A 344 -6.12 -35.20 -44.55
CA ILE A 344 -5.23 -34.53 -45.50
C ILE A 344 -4.05 -35.44 -45.87
N GLN A 345 -3.41 -36.08 -44.88
CA GLN A 345 -2.30 -36.99 -45.12
C GLN A 345 -2.70 -38.18 -46.00
N LYS A 346 -3.86 -38.79 -45.73
CA LYS A 346 -4.40 -39.89 -46.54
C LYS A 346 -4.68 -39.44 -47.97
N ALA A 347 -5.34 -38.29 -48.16
CA ALA A 347 -5.61 -37.74 -49.48
C ALA A 347 -4.32 -37.46 -50.28
N VAL A 348 -3.30 -36.89 -49.64
CA VAL A 348 -1.99 -36.64 -50.27
C VAL A 348 -1.33 -37.95 -50.69
N ASN A 349 -1.31 -38.95 -49.82
CA ASN A 349 -0.75 -40.27 -50.16
C ASN A 349 -1.52 -40.94 -51.31
N THR A 350 -2.85 -40.83 -51.33
CA THR A 350 -3.68 -41.33 -52.43
C THR A 350 -3.38 -40.60 -53.74
N LEU A 351 -3.20 -39.27 -53.71
CA LEU A 351 -2.81 -38.49 -54.89
C LEU A 351 -1.43 -38.88 -55.41
N ILE A 352 -0.43 -39.03 -54.53
CA ILE A 352 0.93 -39.48 -54.90
C ILE A 352 0.84 -40.85 -55.59
N ASN A 353 0.15 -41.81 -54.98
CA ASN A 353 -0.04 -43.13 -55.56
C ASN A 353 -0.78 -43.10 -56.91
N ASN A 354 -1.75 -42.20 -57.08
CA ASN A 354 -2.47 -42.03 -58.34
C ASN A 354 -1.59 -41.38 -59.42
N VAL A 355 -0.74 -40.42 -59.07
CA VAL A 355 0.25 -39.83 -59.98
C VAL A 355 1.27 -40.87 -60.43
N ASP A 356 1.77 -41.70 -59.51
CA ASP A 356 2.70 -42.78 -59.84
C ASP A 356 2.07 -43.80 -60.79
N LYS A 357 0.82 -44.22 -60.51
CA LYS A 357 0.04 -45.08 -61.42
C LYS A 357 -0.17 -44.42 -62.78
N MET A 358 -0.53 -43.14 -62.84
CA MET A 358 -0.75 -42.43 -64.09
C MET A 358 0.54 -42.28 -64.90
N SER A 359 1.68 -42.03 -64.24
CA SER A 359 2.99 -41.97 -64.89
C SER A 359 3.41 -43.34 -65.46
N SER A 360 3.13 -44.43 -64.73
CA SER A 360 3.41 -45.78 -65.20
C SER A 360 2.53 -46.18 -66.39
N TRP A 361 1.25 -45.78 -66.36
CA TRP A 361 0.30 -45.98 -67.45
C TRP A 361 0.71 -45.20 -68.71
N LEU A 362 1.09 -43.92 -68.56
CA LEU A 362 1.62 -43.09 -69.66
C LEU A 362 2.87 -43.71 -70.30
N LYS A 363 3.82 -44.19 -69.49
CA LYS A 363 5.00 -44.93 -70.00
C LYS A 363 4.61 -46.21 -70.73
N SER A 364 3.60 -46.93 -70.24
CA SER A 364 3.12 -48.17 -70.89
C SER A 364 2.45 -47.92 -72.25
N ILE A 365 1.88 -46.73 -72.46
CA ILE A 365 1.19 -46.33 -73.70
C ILE A 365 2.12 -45.63 -74.69
N GLN A 366 3.29 -45.14 -74.23
CA GLN A 366 4.30 -44.51 -75.07
C GLN A 366 4.65 -45.31 -76.35
N PRO A 367 4.84 -46.64 -76.32
CA PRO A 367 5.12 -47.43 -77.54
C PRO A 367 3.92 -47.49 -78.48
N ALA A 368 2.71 -47.57 -77.94
CA ALA A 368 1.47 -47.62 -78.74
C ALA A 368 1.21 -46.28 -79.44
N VAL A 369 1.43 -45.16 -78.74
CA VAL A 369 1.34 -43.81 -79.32
C VAL A 369 2.44 -43.59 -80.34
N HIS A 370 3.67 -44.06 -80.07
CA HIS A 370 4.77 -44.00 -81.02
C HIS A 370 4.43 -44.77 -82.31
N ASN A 371 3.95 -46.02 -82.19
CA ASN A 371 3.57 -46.84 -83.34
C ASN A 371 2.38 -46.25 -84.11
N TYR A 372 1.40 -45.67 -83.41
CA TYR A 372 0.28 -44.98 -84.04
C TYR A 372 0.71 -43.73 -84.82
N LEU A 373 1.63 -42.93 -84.27
CA LEU A 373 2.21 -41.77 -84.97
C LEU A 373 3.06 -42.19 -86.16
N LEU A 374 3.85 -43.25 -86.03
CA LEU A 374 4.68 -43.80 -87.12
C LEU A 374 3.80 -44.35 -88.25
N HIS A 375 2.70 -45.01 -87.90
CA HIS A 375 1.66 -45.43 -88.83
C HIS A 375 0.99 -44.22 -89.52
N GLN A 376 0.67 -43.14 -88.80
CA GLN A 376 0.12 -41.93 -89.43
C GLN A 376 1.10 -41.23 -90.37
N ILE A 377 2.40 -41.25 -90.05
CA ILE A 377 3.47 -40.71 -90.92
C ILE A 377 3.61 -41.55 -92.20
N LEU A 378 3.61 -42.89 -92.09
CA LEU A 378 3.75 -43.81 -93.23
C LEU A 378 2.54 -43.79 -94.18
N TYR A 379 1.33 -43.56 -93.67
CA TYR A 379 0.09 -43.57 -94.46
C TYR A 379 -0.42 -42.17 -94.88
N GLY A 380 0.36 -41.11 -94.66
CA GLY A 380 0.16 -39.81 -95.30
C GLY A 380 -1.18 -39.11 -95.03
N LYS A 381 -1.72 -39.17 -93.79
CA LYS A 381 -2.95 -38.45 -93.43
C LYS A 381 -2.64 -37.12 -92.72
N ASN A 382 -3.05 -36.00 -93.33
CA ASN A 382 -3.01 -34.59 -92.89
C ASN A 382 -2.07 -34.24 -91.72
N TRP A 383 -0.86 -33.81 -92.09
CA TRP A 383 0.11 -33.18 -91.19
C TRP A 383 -0.33 -31.75 -90.81
N MET A 384 -0.72 -31.51 -89.55
CA MET A 384 -0.90 -30.16 -89.01
C MET A 384 0.39 -29.68 -88.31
N PRO A 385 0.99 -28.54 -88.73
CA PRO A 385 2.30 -28.07 -88.26
C PRO A 385 2.33 -27.59 -86.79
N VAL A 386 1.19 -27.50 -86.11
CA VAL A 386 1.11 -27.08 -84.69
C VAL A 386 1.42 -28.25 -83.74
N VAL A 387 1.18 -29.49 -84.18
CA VAL A 387 1.36 -30.70 -83.36
C VAL A 387 2.83 -31.13 -83.31
N THR A 388 3.60 -30.87 -84.37
CA THR A 388 5.02 -31.25 -84.48
C THR A 388 5.90 -30.51 -83.45
N ASN A 389 5.71 -29.21 -83.29
CA ASN A 389 6.53 -28.38 -82.40
C ASN A 389 6.39 -28.74 -80.91
N LYS A 390 5.22 -29.25 -80.48
CA LYS A 390 4.97 -29.70 -79.11
C LYS A 390 5.45 -31.13 -78.86
N LEU A 391 5.46 -31.96 -79.91
CA LEU A 391 5.90 -33.35 -79.82
C LEU A 391 7.42 -33.48 -79.91
N GLU A 392 8.10 -32.72 -80.76
CA GLU A 392 9.57 -32.72 -80.85
C GLU A 392 10.22 -32.30 -79.52
N ARG A 393 9.65 -31.30 -78.84
CA ARG A 393 10.15 -30.80 -77.55
C ARG A 393 9.98 -31.76 -76.39
N ASN A 394 8.90 -32.56 -76.38
CA ASN A 394 8.54 -33.42 -75.24
C ASN A 394 8.92 -34.89 -75.43
N PHE A 395 9.14 -35.33 -76.67
CA PHE A 395 9.45 -36.73 -77.00
C PHE A 395 10.83 -36.94 -77.63
N ALA A 396 11.69 -35.89 -77.71
CA ALA A 396 13.06 -35.97 -78.23
C ALA A 396 13.16 -36.65 -79.62
N LEU A 397 12.22 -36.33 -80.51
CA LEU A 397 12.18 -36.88 -81.87
C LEU A 397 12.96 -35.93 -82.80
N ASN A 398 14.17 -36.32 -83.23
CA ASN A 398 14.95 -35.63 -84.27
C ASN A 398 14.53 -36.14 -85.64
N PHE A 399 13.81 -35.35 -86.43
CA PHE A 399 13.52 -35.66 -87.83
C PHE A 399 14.55 -34.98 -88.75
N VAL A 400 15.41 -35.78 -89.40
CA VAL A 400 16.35 -35.30 -90.43
C VAL A 400 15.55 -35.05 -91.72
N ARG A 401 15.50 -33.79 -92.18
CA ARG A 401 14.92 -33.44 -93.49
C ARG A 401 15.92 -33.75 -94.61
N THR A 402 15.65 -34.77 -95.42
CA THR A 402 16.28 -34.93 -96.74
C THR A 402 15.29 -34.48 -97.81
N ALA A 403 15.69 -33.50 -98.62
CA ALA A 403 14.93 -32.99 -99.75
C ALA A 403 15.11 -33.90 -100.99
N PHE A 404 14.00 -34.23 -101.65
CA PHE A 404 13.89 -34.43 -103.09
C PHE A 404 12.50 -33.98 -103.53
#